data_AF-A0A318Y2Y9-F1
#
_entry.id   AF-A0A318Y2Y9-F1
#
_cell.length_a   1.000
_cell.length_b   1.000
_cell.length_c   1.000
_cell.angle_alpha   90.00
_cell.angle_beta   90.00
_cell.angle_gamma   90.00
#
_symmetry.space_group_name_H-M   'P 1'
#
loop_
_entity.id
_entity.type
_entity.pdbx_description
1 polymer ?
#
loop_
_entity_poly.entity_id
_entity_poly.type
_entity_poly.pdbx_seq_one_letter_code
_entity_poly.pdbx_strand_id
1 'polypeptide(L)'
;MYGVVLVLFIALVAALIAALIIIAVLIRHNRKVFEKKEAEVKRLKKDLEKLNIELYVSSSQVASVSEQLCVNIDENNSFSQQVYAETVEMADLNEKVNSNINNILKEVKNVINLIEDTKGISNQLQSINTCAGTVINTSREEIYKIVNTIGEIQASSNMTIKYMDLLSSSSREIIKILETVNSISKQTHLLALNASIESSRAGEAGRGFAVVAEEIRKLAAESENAVKEINVLISTIQEEITNVNDVVDESAAKVQRGVQVSKGIGENLENISSSFREVLDMSMKIISLSESESEYANQIAGEMSKVEKLVGTNATRVDEVTASVFKQKDNVQEIAEMSIRLNEASQNLTGLFDSTELTALFTDNGEKEKKIGEMFKVIRELTLIPGIQEIDKNVHREKMKQLLGGSEFMEAIWSNDAKGRFICSIPEAGIANANVREWFKKSLQGEDFISQVYVSAISKNPCITISVPIKSKAGQIIGVIGADLKV
;
A
#
# COMPACT_ATOMS: atom_id res chain seq x y z
N MET A 1 103.76 -91.16 -40.34
CA MET A 1 102.63 -90.58 -41.10
C MET A 1 101.27 -90.74 -40.41
N TYR A 2 101.07 -91.70 -39.48
CA TYR A 2 99.78 -91.92 -38.78
C TYR A 2 99.44 -90.92 -37.63
N GLY A 3 100.43 -90.35 -36.93
CA GLY A 3 100.16 -89.43 -35.82
C GLY A 3 99.55 -88.07 -36.23
N VAL A 4 99.86 -87.60 -37.44
CA VAL A 4 99.36 -86.30 -37.94
C VAL A 4 97.88 -86.38 -38.33
N VAL A 5 97.43 -87.51 -38.87
CA VAL A 5 96.03 -87.72 -39.28
C VAL A 5 95.10 -87.85 -38.06
N LEU A 6 95.54 -88.53 -36.99
CA LEU A 6 94.77 -88.66 -35.76
C LEU A 6 94.62 -87.31 -35.02
N VAL A 7 95.69 -86.50 -34.97
CA VAL A 7 95.65 -85.15 -34.38
C VAL A 7 94.73 -84.23 -35.19
N LEU A 8 94.77 -84.30 -36.52
CA LEU A 8 93.86 -83.54 -37.38
C LEU A 8 92.39 -83.97 -37.22
N PHE A 9 92.12 -85.27 -37.07
CA PHE A 9 90.75 -85.77 -36.84
C PHE A 9 90.21 -85.36 -35.47
N ILE A 10 91.01 -85.46 -34.40
CA ILE A 10 90.61 -85.00 -33.06
C ILE A 10 90.41 -83.47 -33.05
N ALA A 11 91.25 -82.70 -33.73
CA ALA A 11 91.08 -81.26 -33.88
C ALA A 11 89.79 -80.90 -34.65
N LEU A 12 89.44 -81.68 -35.68
CA LEU A 12 88.23 -81.46 -36.47
C LEU A 12 86.96 -81.83 -35.69
N VAL A 13 86.98 -82.91 -34.91
CA VAL A 13 85.87 -83.29 -34.01
C VAL A 13 85.73 -82.27 -32.88
N ALA A 14 86.83 -81.81 -32.28
CA ALA A 14 86.80 -80.77 -31.26
C ALA A 14 86.26 -79.43 -31.81
N ALA A 15 86.65 -79.05 -33.03
CA ALA A 15 86.11 -77.89 -33.72
C ALA A 15 84.61 -78.03 -34.01
N LEU A 16 84.16 -79.22 -34.41
CA LEU A 16 82.74 -79.50 -34.67
C LEU A 16 81.90 -79.44 -33.39
N ILE A 17 82.40 -80.00 -32.28
CA ILE A 17 81.74 -79.93 -30.97
C ILE A 17 81.72 -78.49 -30.47
N ALA A 18 82.80 -77.73 -30.60
CA ALA A 18 82.84 -76.32 -30.25
C ALA A 18 81.84 -75.51 -31.08
N ALA A 19 81.74 -75.76 -32.39
CA ALA A 19 80.75 -75.14 -33.26
C ALA A 19 79.31 -75.49 -32.85
N LEU A 20 79.02 -76.74 -32.51
CA LEU A 20 77.70 -77.16 -32.03
C LEU A 20 77.34 -76.52 -30.68
N ILE A 21 78.29 -76.38 -29.76
CA ILE A 21 78.09 -75.68 -28.48
C ILE A 21 77.83 -74.19 -28.73
N ILE A 22 78.59 -73.54 -29.62
CA ILE A 22 78.38 -72.13 -29.99
C ILE A 22 76.99 -71.95 -30.62
N ILE A 23 76.57 -72.83 -31.53
CA ILE A 23 75.23 -72.82 -32.14
C ILE A 23 74.15 -73.02 -31.07
N ALA A 24 74.31 -73.98 -30.16
CA ALA A 24 73.35 -74.22 -29.09
C ALA A 24 73.24 -73.01 -28.13
N VAL A 25 74.36 -72.36 -27.81
CA VAL A 25 74.39 -71.13 -26.99
C VAL A 25 73.74 -69.96 -27.73
N LEU A 26 74.00 -69.79 -29.03
CA LEU A 26 73.36 -68.78 -29.88
C LEU A 26 71.85 -69.00 -29.98
N ILE A 27 71.40 -70.23 -30.20
CA ILE A 27 69.97 -70.57 -30.23
C ILE A 27 69.33 -70.28 -28.87
N ARG A 28 69.98 -70.64 -27.76
CA ARG A 28 69.46 -70.39 -26.41
C ARG A 28 69.45 -68.90 -26.04
N HIS A 29 70.46 -68.14 -26.47
CA HIS A 29 70.51 -66.69 -26.30
C HIS A 29 69.43 -66.00 -27.14
N ASN A 30 69.31 -66.33 -28.42
CA ASN A 30 68.28 -65.80 -29.31
C ASN A 30 66.87 -66.15 -28.83
N ARG A 31 66.66 -67.38 -28.32
CA ARG A 31 65.39 -67.78 -27.71
C ARG A 31 65.06 -66.94 -26.47
N LYS A 32 66.00 -66.73 -25.56
CA LYS A 32 65.79 -65.85 -24.38
C LYS A 32 65.53 -64.39 -24.76
N VAL A 33 66.20 -63.87 -25.79
CA VAL A 33 65.97 -62.51 -26.31
C VAL A 33 64.59 -62.42 -26.96
N PHE A 34 64.16 -63.43 -27.71
CA PHE A 34 62.84 -63.49 -28.32
C PHE A 34 61.74 -63.58 -27.25
N GLU A 35 61.89 -64.45 -26.25
CA GLU A 35 60.96 -64.57 -25.11
C GLU A 35 60.85 -63.25 -24.33
N LYS A 36 61.97 -62.53 -24.13
CA LYS A 36 61.97 -61.21 -23.49
C LYS A 36 61.24 -60.14 -24.33
N LYS A 37 61.50 -60.10 -25.65
CA LYS A 37 60.82 -59.19 -26.58
C LYS A 37 59.33 -59.49 -26.68
N GLU A 38 58.95 -60.77 -26.71
CA GLU A 38 57.55 -61.19 -26.73
C GLU A 38 56.82 -60.79 -25.44
N ALA A 39 57.48 -60.92 -24.28
CA ALA A 39 56.94 -60.45 -23.01
C ALA A 39 56.79 -58.92 -22.98
N GLU A 40 57.73 -58.17 -23.57
CA GLU A 40 57.68 -56.71 -23.67
C GLU A 40 56.59 -56.22 -24.63
N VAL A 41 56.41 -56.88 -25.78
CA VAL A 41 55.31 -56.62 -26.71
C VAL A 41 53.95 -56.94 -26.06
N LYS A 42 53.83 -58.05 -25.32
CA LYS A 42 52.62 -58.38 -24.56
C LYS A 42 52.32 -57.32 -23.50
N ARG A 43 53.35 -56.81 -22.81
CA ARG A 43 53.18 -55.72 -21.84
C ARG A 43 52.74 -54.42 -22.51
N LEU A 44 53.40 -54.00 -23.59
CA LEU A 44 53.04 -52.79 -24.33
C LEU A 44 51.63 -52.88 -24.92
N LYS A 45 51.22 -54.05 -25.41
CA LYS A 45 49.85 -54.28 -25.87
C LYS A 45 48.85 -54.08 -24.73
N LYS A 46 49.13 -54.64 -23.55
CA LYS A 46 48.28 -54.47 -22.36
C LYS A 46 48.23 -53.02 -21.86
N ASP A 47 49.36 -52.31 -21.91
CA ASP A 47 49.43 -50.90 -21.51
C ASP A 47 48.67 -50.01 -22.52
N LEU A 48 48.72 -50.33 -23.82
CA LEU A 48 47.94 -49.66 -24.87
C LEU A 48 46.44 -49.93 -24.73
N GLU A 49 46.04 -51.18 -24.47
CA GLU A 49 44.65 -51.55 -24.18
C GLU A 49 44.11 -50.77 -22.97
N LYS A 50 44.89 -50.67 -21.90
CA LYS A 50 44.52 -49.90 -20.71
C LYS A 50 44.40 -48.41 -21.00
N LEU A 51 45.36 -47.82 -21.73
CA LEU A 51 45.32 -46.41 -22.12
C LEU A 51 44.10 -46.12 -23.00
N ASN A 52 43.78 -47.04 -23.92
CA ASN A 52 42.61 -46.91 -24.79
C ASN A 52 41.31 -46.86 -23.98
N ILE A 53 41.15 -47.78 -23.01
CA ILE A 53 40.02 -47.79 -22.09
C ILE A 53 39.92 -46.46 -21.32
N GLU A 54 41.04 -45.97 -20.76
CA GLU A 54 41.05 -44.72 -20.00
C GLU A 54 40.70 -43.49 -20.84
N LEU A 55 41.18 -43.45 -22.09
CA LEU A 55 40.90 -42.37 -23.02
C LEU A 55 39.45 -42.41 -23.53
N TYR A 56 38.88 -43.60 -23.75
CA TYR A 56 37.46 -43.77 -24.08
C TYR A 56 36.56 -43.28 -22.94
N VAL A 57 36.86 -43.68 -21.70
CA VAL A 57 36.11 -43.23 -20.51
C VAL A 57 36.21 -41.72 -20.36
N SER A 58 37.41 -41.15 -20.50
CA SER A 58 37.63 -39.70 -20.39
C SER A 58 36.86 -38.93 -21.46
N SER A 59 36.86 -39.43 -22.70
CA SER A 59 36.06 -38.86 -23.79
C SER A 59 34.57 -38.92 -23.47
N SER A 60 34.02 -40.08 -23.09
CA SER A 60 32.60 -40.21 -22.73
C SER A 60 32.19 -39.29 -21.57
N GLN A 61 33.10 -39.02 -20.63
CA GLN A 61 32.89 -38.02 -19.58
C GLN A 61 32.85 -36.59 -20.12
N VAL A 62 33.77 -36.21 -21.03
CA VAL A 62 33.77 -34.89 -21.68
C VAL A 62 32.49 -34.66 -22.51
N ALA A 63 32.04 -35.64 -23.29
CA ALA A 63 30.76 -35.55 -24.01
C ALA A 63 29.59 -35.28 -23.05
N SER A 64 29.54 -36.02 -21.94
CA SER A 64 28.47 -35.85 -20.96
C SER A 64 28.47 -34.48 -20.28
N VAL A 65 29.66 -33.95 -19.95
CA VAL A 65 29.79 -32.61 -19.37
C VAL A 65 29.40 -31.53 -20.39
N SER A 66 29.76 -31.72 -21.66
CA SER A 66 29.35 -30.81 -22.74
C SER A 66 27.84 -30.80 -22.95
N GLU A 67 27.18 -31.96 -22.96
CA GLU A 67 25.72 -32.03 -23.08
C GLU A 67 25.03 -31.35 -21.89
N GLN A 68 25.58 -31.51 -20.68
CA GLN A 68 25.10 -30.80 -19.49
C GLN A 68 25.36 -29.28 -19.56
N LEU A 69 26.47 -28.84 -20.15
CA LEU A 69 26.74 -27.42 -20.39
C LEU A 69 25.71 -26.82 -21.35
N CYS A 70 25.31 -27.54 -22.41
CA CYS A 70 24.27 -27.07 -23.33
C CYS A 70 22.93 -26.83 -22.62
N VAL A 71 22.51 -27.73 -21.73
CA VAL A 71 21.29 -27.52 -20.91
C VAL A 71 21.43 -26.25 -20.05
N ASN A 72 22.57 -26.05 -19.39
CA ASN A 72 22.80 -24.86 -18.57
C ASN A 72 22.82 -23.57 -19.40
N ILE A 73 23.32 -23.61 -20.65
CA ILE A 73 23.31 -22.47 -21.58
C ILE A 73 21.87 -22.07 -21.90
N ASP A 74 21.02 -23.04 -22.24
CA ASP A 74 19.61 -22.78 -22.56
C ASP A 74 18.87 -22.18 -21.36
N GLU A 75 19.04 -22.76 -20.17
CA GLU A 75 18.46 -22.24 -18.93
C GLU A 75 18.94 -20.81 -18.63
N ASN A 76 20.24 -20.53 -18.81
CA ASN A 76 20.81 -19.21 -18.55
C ASN A 76 20.35 -18.17 -19.58
N ASN A 77 20.17 -18.57 -20.84
CA ASN A 77 19.62 -17.70 -21.88
C ASN A 77 18.15 -17.35 -21.58
N SER A 78 17.33 -18.32 -21.21
CA SER A 78 15.94 -18.07 -20.77
C SER A 78 15.89 -17.17 -19.54
N PHE A 79 16.76 -17.40 -18.55
CA PHE A 79 16.86 -16.54 -17.37
C PHE A 79 17.25 -15.10 -17.74
N SER A 80 18.23 -14.92 -18.62
CA SER A 80 18.66 -13.60 -19.10
C SER A 80 17.55 -12.85 -19.83
N GLN A 81 16.74 -13.54 -20.64
CA GLN A 81 15.57 -12.96 -21.30
C GLN A 81 14.50 -12.53 -20.30
N GLN A 82 14.26 -13.34 -19.26
CA GLN A 82 13.33 -13.00 -18.20
C GLN A 82 13.79 -11.73 -17.45
N VAL A 83 15.05 -11.68 -17.02
CA VAL A 83 15.60 -10.50 -16.32
C VAL A 83 15.50 -9.25 -17.20
N TYR A 84 15.76 -9.37 -18.51
CA TYR A 84 15.59 -8.26 -19.45
C TYR A 84 14.14 -7.76 -19.54
N ALA A 85 13.16 -8.67 -19.58
CA ALA A 85 11.75 -8.27 -19.58
C ALA A 85 11.39 -7.52 -18.29
N GLU A 86 11.86 -8.01 -17.14
CA GLU A 86 11.65 -7.37 -15.84
C GLU A 86 12.32 -5.97 -15.77
N THR A 87 13.49 -5.76 -16.39
CA THR A 87 14.11 -4.42 -16.42
C THR A 87 13.34 -3.43 -17.29
N VAL A 88 12.75 -3.87 -18.40
CA VAL A 88 11.90 -3.03 -19.25
C VAL A 88 10.63 -2.62 -18.50
N GLU A 89 9.98 -3.54 -17.81
CA GLU A 89 8.82 -3.22 -16.97
C GLU A 89 9.18 -2.26 -15.83
N MET A 90 10.35 -2.44 -15.21
CA MET A 90 10.83 -1.55 -14.15
C MET A 90 11.13 -0.12 -14.67
N ALA A 91 11.61 0.01 -15.91
CA ALA A 91 11.80 1.31 -16.56
C ALA A 91 10.46 2.04 -16.78
N ASP A 92 9.44 1.35 -17.28
CA ASP A 92 8.09 1.91 -17.46
C ASP A 92 7.45 2.30 -16.11
N LEU A 93 7.62 1.46 -15.07
CA LEU A 93 7.18 1.79 -13.72
C LEU A 93 7.87 3.04 -13.17
N ASN A 94 9.18 3.21 -13.40
CA ASN A 94 9.90 4.42 -12.98
C ASN A 94 9.35 5.68 -13.66
N GLU A 95 9.02 5.62 -14.96
CA GLU A 95 8.41 6.74 -15.67
C GLU A 95 7.04 7.11 -15.08
N LYS A 96 6.20 6.11 -14.81
CA LYS A 96 4.89 6.31 -14.17
C LYS A 96 5.01 6.91 -12.78
N VAL A 97 5.96 6.44 -11.96
CA VAL A 97 6.20 7.00 -10.62
C VAL A 97 6.69 8.45 -10.72
N ASN A 98 7.59 8.77 -11.65
CA ASN A 98 8.01 10.16 -11.89
C ASN A 98 6.86 11.07 -12.32
N SER A 99 5.97 10.60 -13.18
CA SER A 99 4.76 11.35 -13.56
C SER A 99 3.86 11.60 -12.34
N ASN A 100 3.66 10.58 -11.50
CA ASN A 100 2.86 10.70 -10.28
C ASN A 100 3.48 11.69 -9.27
N ILE A 101 4.80 11.69 -9.10
CA ILE A 101 5.50 12.66 -8.25
C ILE A 101 5.22 14.09 -8.73
N ASN A 102 5.34 14.35 -10.03
CA ASN A 102 5.06 15.68 -10.59
C ASN A 102 3.60 16.11 -10.36
N ASN A 103 2.65 15.19 -10.50
CA ASN A 103 1.24 15.46 -10.21
C ASN A 103 1.03 15.78 -8.73
N ILE A 104 1.62 15.00 -7.81
CA ILE A 104 1.53 15.25 -6.37
C ILE A 104 2.12 16.61 -6.02
N LEU A 105 3.29 16.97 -6.57
CA LEU A 105 3.91 18.28 -6.35
C LEU A 105 3.04 19.43 -6.85
N LYS A 106 2.30 19.24 -7.96
CA LYS A 106 1.33 20.22 -8.45
C LYS A 106 0.15 20.37 -7.49
N GLU A 107 -0.40 19.26 -7.00
CA GLU A 107 -1.49 19.29 -6.02
C GLU A 107 -1.07 19.93 -4.70
N VAL A 108 0.15 19.66 -4.22
CA VAL A 108 0.71 20.34 -3.03
C VAL A 108 0.77 21.85 -3.23
N LYS A 109 1.17 22.33 -4.41
CA LYS A 109 1.13 23.77 -4.73
C LYS A 109 -0.29 24.33 -4.72
N ASN A 110 -1.27 23.59 -5.25
CA ASN A 110 -2.67 24.00 -5.19
C ASN A 110 -3.16 24.12 -3.75
N VAL A 111 -2.80 23.15 -2.89
CA VAL A 111 -3.13 23.17 -1.46
C VAL A 111 -2.52 24.40 -0.77
N ILE A 112 -1.26 24.73 -1.06
CA ILE A 112 -0.61 25.94 -0.50
C ILE A 112 -1.36 27.21 -0.90
N ASN A 113 -1.81 27.32 -2.16
CA ASN A 113 -2.60 28.48 -2.60
C ASN A 113 -3.95 28.55 -1.87
N LEU A 114 -4.65 27.43 -1.72
CA LEU A 114 -5.93 27.37 -0.99
C LEU A 114 -5.76 27.75 0.49
N ILE A 115 -4.65 27.39 1.11
CA ILE A 115 -4.31 27.79 2.47
C ILE A 115 -4.15 29.32 2.56
N GLU A 116 -3.48 29.93 1.58
CA GLU A 116 -3.30 31.38 1.53
C GLU A 116 -4.62 32.11 1.33
N ASP A 117 -5.49 31.61 0.43
CA ASP A 117 -6.85 32.13 0.26
C ASP A 117 -7.66 32.03 1.56
N THR A 118 -7.54 30.92 2.29
CA THR A 118 -8.21 30.70 3.58
C THR A 118 -7.74 31.69 4.65
N LYS A 119 -6.44 31.99 4.71
CA LYS A 119 -5.90 33.05 5.57
C LYS A 119 -6.45 34.43 5.16
N GLY A 120 -6.51 34.71 3.86
CA GLY A 120 -7.10 35.94 3.32
C GLY A 120 -8.56 36.14 3.77
N ILE A 121 -9.39 35.10 3.65
CA ILE A 121 -10.78 35.10 4.10
C ILE A 121 -10.87 35.31 5.62
N SER A 122 -10.00 34.66 6.40
CA SER A 122 -9.98 34.79 7.86
C SER A 122 -9.63 36.21 8.31
N ASN A 123 -8.70 36.87 7.63
CA ASN A 123 -8.37 38.29 7.86
C ASN A 123 -9.53 39.23 7.49
N GLN A 124 -10.25 38.95 6.41
CA GLN A 124 -11.47 39.68 6.06
C GLN A 124 -12.55 39.51 7.13
N LEU A 125 -12.74 38.28 7.65
CA LEU A 125 -13.67 38.01 8.75
C LEU A 125 -13.30 38.82 10.01
N GLN A 126 -12.02 38.94 10.35
CA GLN A 126 -11.59 39.76 11.48
C GLN A 126 -11.95 41.25 11.29
N SER A 127 -11.81 41.76 10.07
CA SER A 127 -12.18 43.14 9.73
C SER A 127 -13.69 43.37 9.82
N ILE A 128 -14.49 42.42 9.30
CA ILE A 128 -15.96 42.44 9.42
C ILE A 128 -16.38 42.40 10.89
N ASN A 129 -15.73 41.56 11.70
CA ASN A 129 -16.03 41.43 13.12
C ASN A 129 -15.78 42.73 13.88
N THR A 130 -14.67 43.41 13.56
CA THR A 130 -14.34 44.73 14.13
C THR A 130 -15.40 45.77 13.76
N CYS A 131 -15.85 45.79 12.51
CA CYS A 131 -16.92 46.67 12.04
C CYS A 131 -18.27 46.34 12.71
N ALA A 132 -18.61 45.06 12.87
CA ALA A 132 -19.79 44.65 13.60
C ALA A 132 -19.74 45.12 15.06
N GLY A 133 -18.57 45.02 15.70
CA GLY A 133 -18.33 45.52 17.06
C GLY A 133 -18.59 47.02 17.19
N THR A 134 -18.16 47.84 16.23
CA THR A 134 -18.43 49.28 16.25
C THR A 134 -19.92 49.58 16.04
N VAL A 135 -20.59 48.90 15.11
CA VAL A 135 -22.03 49.06 14.88
C VAL A 135 -22.84 48.70 16.13
N ILE A 136 -22.52 47.58 16.78
CA ILE A 136 -23.21 47.14 18.02
C ILE A 136 -23.05 48.18 19.12
N ASN A 137 -21.84 48.74 19.29
CA ASN A 137 -21.59 49.77 20.29
C ASN A 137 -22.39 51.05 20.00
N THR A 138 -22.41 51.52 18.74
CA THR A 138 -23.20 52.68 18.32
C THR A 138 -24.70 52.44 18.55
N SER A 139 -25.23 51.27 18.17
CA SER A 139 -26.64 50.92 18.40
C SER A 139 -26.97 50.86 19.89
N ARG A 140 -26.05 50.41 20.74
CA ARG A 140 -26.22 50.42 22.20
C ARG A 140 -26.33 51.86 22.73
N GLU A 141 -25.48 52.78 22.26
CA GLU A 141 -25.58 54.19 22.62
C GLU A 141 -26.91 54.82 22.18
N GLU A 142 -27.39 54.49 20.98
CA GLU A 142 -28.69 54.95 20.48
C GLU A 142 -29.86 54.44 21.33
N ILE A 143 -29.83 53.18 21.76
CA ILE A 143 -30.83 52.63 22.68
C ILE A 143 -30.81 53.34 24.03
N TYR A 144 -29.63 53.64 24.57
CA TYR A 144 -29.52 54.42 25.81
C TYR A 144 -30.14 55.80 25.67
N LYS A 145 -29.92 56.48 24.53
CA LYS A 145 -30.57 57.77 24.23
C LYS A 145 -32.09 57.62 24.16
N ILE A 146 -32.61 56.59 23.51
CA ILE A 146 -34.06 56.31 23.44
C ILE A 146 -34.65 56.11 24.85
N VAL A 147 -34.01 55.30 25.69
CA VAL A 147 -34.48 55.06 27.07
C VAL A 147 -34.49 56.36 27.88
N ASN A 148 -33.47 57.21 27.73
CA ASN A 148 -33.43 58.50 28.41
C ASN A 148 -34.57 59.43 27.95
N THR A 149 -34.79 59.55 26.65
CA THR A 149 -35.90 60.35 26.09
C THR A 149 -37.26 59.82 26.54
N ILE A 150 -37.45 58.50 26.64
CA ILE A 150 -38.66 57.92 27.19
C ILE A 150 -38.85 58.31 28.67
N GLY A 151 -37.77 58.36 29.45
CA GLY A 151 -37.79 58.85 30.83
C GLY A 151 -38.20 60.32 30.93
N GLU A 152 -37.72 61.17 30.02
CA GLU A 152 -38.12 62.59 29.92
C GLU A 152 -39.61 62.74 29.58
N ILE A 153 -40.12 61.93 28.65
CA ILE A 153 -41.56 61.89 28.30
C ILE A 153 -42.39 61.49 29.52
N GLN A 154 -41.98 60.46 30.26
CA GLN A 154 -42.68 60.02 31.47
C GLN A 154 -42.71 61.12 32.54
N ALA A 155 -41.61 61.84 32.73
CA ALA A 155 -41.55 62.98 33.66
C ALA A 155 -42.50 64.11 33.23
N SER A 156 -42.56 64.42 31.93
CA SER A 156 -43.48 65.41 31.35
C SER A 156 -44.95 65.01 31.55
N SER A 157 -45.31 63.75 31.26
CA SER A 157 -46.65 63.21 31.49
C SER A 157 -47.07 63.31 32.96
N ASN A 158 -46.19 62.97 33.91
CA ASN A 158 -46.45 63.12 35.34
C ASN A 158 -46.67 64.60 35.74
N MET A 159 -45.99 65.54 35.09
CA MET A 159 -46.19 66.97 35.32
C MET A 159 -47.57 67.41 34.80
N THR A 160 -47.99 66.93 33.63
CA THR A 160 -49.32 67.19 33.07
C THR A 160 -50.43 66.71 33.99
N ILE A 161 -50.34 65.49 34.55
CA ILE A 161 -51.31 64.97 35.53
C ILE A 161 -51.43 65.93 36.72
N LYS A 162 -50.30 66.39 37.29
CA LYS A 162 -50.32 67.35 38.41
C LYS A 162 -51.04 68.65 38.07
N TYR A 163 -50.83 69.18 36.87
CA TYR A 163 -51.52 70.40 36.42
C TYR A 163 -53.02 70.17 36.19
N MET A 164 -53.40 69.01 35.65
CA MET A 164 -54.80 68.61 35.50
C MET A 164 -55.51 68.45 36.85
N ASP A 165 -54.85 67.87 37.85
CA ASP A 165 -55.37 67.76 39.21
C ASP A 165 -55.60 69.13 39.87
N LEU A 166 -54.64 70.06 39.71
CA LEU A 166 -54.75 71.45 40.14
C LEU A 166 -55.93 72.17 39.47
N LEU A 167 -56.09 71.98 38.16
CA LEU A 167 -57.21 72.57 37.41
C LEU A 167 -58.55 71.96 37.84
N SER A 168 -58.60 70.64 38.06
CA SER A 168 -59.78 69.91 38.57
C SER A 168 -60.21 70.42 39.95
N SER A 169 -59.24 70.71 40.82
CA SER A 169 -59.49 71.31 42.13
C SER A 169 -60.04 72.74 42.00
N SER A 170 -59.41 73.57 41.16
CA SER A 170 -59.84 74.95 40.91
C SER A 170 -61.27 75.01 40.33
N SER A 171 -61.60 74.14 39.36
CA SER A 171 -62.94 74.03 38.78
C SER A 171 -63.99 73.67 39.84
N ARG A 172 -63.67 72.73 40.75
CA ARG A 172 -64.56 72.37 41.87
C ARG A 172 -64.78 73.53 42.85
N GLU A 173 -63.76 74.36 43.06
CA GLU A 173 -63.89 75.56 43.90
C GLU A 173 -64.77 76.63 43.23
N ILE A 174 -64.63 76.82 41.92
CA ILE A 174 -65.49 77.72 41.14
C ILE A 174 -66.96 77.28 41.22
N ILE A 175 -67.25 75.98 41.11
CA ILE A 175 -68.63 75.46 41.25
C ILE A 175 -69.23 75.87 42.62
N LYS A 176 -68.49 75.73 43.72
CA LYS A 176 -68.96 76.15 45.06
C LYS A 176 -69.25 77.65 45.14
N ILE A 177 -68.43 78.48 44.49
CA ILE A 177 -68.66 79.91 44.41
C ILE A 177 -69.94 80.19 43.61
N LEU A 178 -70.12 79.53 42.47
CA LEU A 178 -71.31 79.67 41.63
C LEU A 178 -72.59 79.22 42.34
N GLU A 179 -72.55 78.15 43.14
CA GLU A 179 -73.67 77.74 44.00
C GLU A 179 -74.06 78.85 44.99
N THR A 180 -73.06 79.50 45.60
CA THR A 180 -73.27 80.63 46.52
C THR A 180 -73.87 81.83 45.80
N VAL A 181 -73.33 82.20 44.63
CA VAL A 181 -73.85 83.30 43.81
C VAL A 181 -75.28 83.01 43.36
N ASN A 182 -75.58 81.78 42.92
CA ASN A 182 -76.94 81.38 42.57
C ASN A 182 -77.92 81.53 43.74
N SER A 183 -77.49 81.14 44.95
CA SER A 183 -78.28 81.34 46.17
C SER A 183 -78.54 82.82 46.44
N ILE A 184 -77.52 83.68 46.30
CA ILE A 184 -77.65 85.13 46.47
C ILE A 184 -78.59 85.71 45.40
N SER A 185 -78.46 85.32 44.13
CA SER A 185 -79.32 85.81 43.05
C SER A 185 -80.77 85.39 43.25
N LYS A 186 -81.05 84.15 43.70
CA LYS A 186 -82.39 83.70 44.07
C LYS A 186 -82.96 84.47 45.27
N GLN A 187 -82.16 84.72 46.30
CA GLN A 187 -82.57 85.54 47.45
C GLN A 187 -82.87 86.98 47.02
N THR A 188 -82.04 87.56 46.15
CA THR A 188 -82.21 88.91 45.61
C THR A 188 -83.46 88.99 44.74
N HIS A 189 -83.72 87.97 43.92
CA HIS A 189 -84.94 87.87 43.12
C HIS A 189 -86.20 87.85 44.00
N LEU A 190 -86.18 87.08 45.10
CA LEU A 190 -87.28 87.03 46.07
C LEU A 190 -87.46 88.35 46.84
N LEU A 191 -86.35 88.99 47.26
CA LEU A 191 -86.38 90.30 47.91
C LEU A 191 -86.95 91.38 46.99
N ALA A 192 -86.52 91.39 45.73
CA ALA A 192 -87.02 92.31 44.71
C ALA A 192 -88.50 92.09 44.39
N LEU A 193 -88.94 90.82 44.34
CA LEU A 193 -90.35 90.47 44.19
C LEU A 193 -91.18 91.01 45.38
N ASN A 194 -90.72 90.78 46.61
CA ASN A 194 -91.39 91.29 47.81
C ASN A 194 -91.44 92.83 47.82
N ALA A 195 -90.36 93.50 47.41
CA ALA A 195 -90.31 94.96 47.30
C ALA A 195 -91.26 95.49 46.20
N SER A 196 -91.39 94.79 45.07
CA SER A 196 -92.32 95.14 43.99
C SER A 196 -93.78 95.00 44.41
N ILE A 197 -94.10 93.94 45.18
CA ILE A 197 -95.42 93.73 45.79
C ILE A 197 -95.75 94.87 46.77
N GLU A 198 -94.83 95.18 47.69
CA GLU A 198 -95.07 96.23 48.71
C GLU A 198 -95.13 97.64 48.08
N SER A 199 -94.35 97.88 47.02
CA SER A 199 -94.41 99.13 46.24
C SER A 199 -95.75 99.28 45.51
N SER A 200 -96.31 98.19 44.99
CA SER A 200 -97.66 98.17 44.39
C SER A 200 -98.74 98.45 45.43
N ARG A 201 -98.53 98.00 46.67
CA ARG A 201 -99.43 98.19 47.82
C ARG A 201 -99.46 99.63 48.34
N ALA A 202 -98.35 100.37 48.21
CA ALA A 202 -98.23 101.78 48.58
C ALA A 202 -98.87 102.77 47.56
N GLY A 203 -99.43 102.28 46.45
CA GLY A 203 -100.14 103.11 45.46
C GLY A 203 -99.22 104.12 44.75
N GLU A 204 -99.67 105.37 44.58
CA GLU A 204 -98.88 106.40 43.86
C GLU A 204 -97.55 106.74 44.54
N ALA A 205 -97.45 106.63 45.87
CA ALA A 205 -96.23 106.92 46.63
C ALA A 205 -95.12 105.86 46.41
N GLY A 206 -95.48 104.64 45.98
CA GLY A 206 -94.56 103.53 45.76
C GLY A 206 -94.07 103.38 44.31
N ARG A 207 -94.55 104.21 43.38
CA ARG A 207 -94.35 104.03 41.93
C ARG A 207 -92.86 104.06 41.51
N GLY A 208 -92.05 104.92 42.13
CA GLY A 208 -90.60 104.97 41.89
C GLY A 208 -89.86 103.74 42.45
N PHE A 209 -90.29 103.24 43.62
CA PHE A 209 -89.74 102.02 44.22
C PHE A 209 -90.11 100.76 43.43
N ALA A 210 -91.31 100.70 42.85
CA ALA A 210 -91.76 99.59 42.01
C ALA A 210 -90.87 99.40 40.76
N VAL A 211 -90.45 100.51 40.11
CA VAL A 211 -89.55 100.47 38.95
C VAL A 211 -88.18 99.92 39.34
N VAL A 212 -87.62 100.40 40.46
CA VAL A 212 -86.33 99.91 40.96
C VAL A 212 -86.40 98.44 41.36
N ALA A 213 -87.48 98.01 42.02
CA ALA A 213 -87.68 96.62 42.42
C ALA A 213 -87.80 95.68 41.21
N GLU A 214 -88.50 96.09 40.14
CA GLU A 214 -88.60 95.29 38.92
C GLU A 214 -87.26 95.19 38.18
N GLU A 215 -86.46 96.27 38.14
CA GLU A 215 -85.12 96.23 37.56
C GLU A 215 -84.18 95.31 38.34
N ILE A 216 -84.21 95.35 39.68
CA ILE A 216 -83.44 94.42 40.53
C ILE A 216 -83.90 92.97 40.29
N ARG A 217 -85.21 92.73 40.15
CA ARG A 217 -85.75 91.38 39.89
C ARG A 217 -85.24 90.84 38.56
N LYS A 218 -85.21 91.68 37.52
CA LYS A 218 -84.68 91.34 36.20
C LYS A 218 -83.18 91.05 36.25
N LEU A 219 -82.37 91.92 36.87
CA LEU A 219 -80.93 91.71 37.07
C LEU A 219 -80.62 90.42 37.84
N ALA A 220 -81.43 90.09 38.86
CA ALA A 220 -81.29 88.86 39.62
C ALA A 220 -81.59 87.61 38.77
N ALA A 221 -82.60 87.68 37.88
CA ALA A 221 -82.91 86.60 36.94
C ALA A 221 -81.83 86.43 35.86
N GLU A 222 -81.31 87.54 35.32
CA GLU A 222 -80.17 87.53 34.40
C GLU A 222 -78.92 86.93 35.06
N SER A 223 -78.67 87.25 36.34
CA SER A 223 -77.58 86.66 37.12
C SER A 223 -77.76 85.15 37.35
N GLU A 224 -78.97 84.67 37.66
CA GLU A 224 -79.24 83.22 37.76
C GLU A 224 -78.98 82.50 36.43
N ASN A 225 -79.38 83.08 35.30
CA ASN A 225 -79.12 82.49 33.98
C ASN A 225 -77.61 82.48 33.66
N ALA A 226 -76.89 83.58 33.91
CA ALA A 226 -75.44 83.63 33.72
C ALA A 226 -74.72 82.57 34.57
N VAL A 227 -75.13 82.36 35.83
CA VAL A 227 -74.57 81.32 36.68
C VAL A 227 -74.83 79.91 36.12
N LYS A 228 -76.01 79.65 35.53
CA LYS A 228 -76.28 78.36 34.86
C LYS A 228 -75.37 78.15 33.65
N GLU A 229 -75.17 79.17 32.82
CA GLU A 229 -74.26 79.08 31.66
C GLU A 229 -72.82 78.82 32.10
N ILE A 230 -72.32 79.52 33.13
CA ILE A 230 -70.97 79.28 33.66
C ILE A 230 -70.87 77.87 34.26
N ASN A 231 -71.88 77.37 34.96
CA ASN A 231 -71.88 75.99 35.48
C ASN A 231 -71.76 74.94 34.36
N VAL A 232 -72.43 75.14 33.23
CA VAL A 232 -72.29 74.26 32.06
C VAL A 232 -70.85 74.30 31.55
N LEU A 233 -70.27 75.50 31.36
CA LEU A 233 -68.88 75.66 30.92
C LEU A 233 -67.87 74.98 31.86
N ILE A 234 -68.02 75.15 33.18
CA ILE A 234 -67.13 74.52 34.17
C ILE A 234 -67.30 73.00 34.18
N SER A 235 -68.52 72.50 33.99
CA SER A 235 -68.78 71.06 33.89
C SER A 235 -68.10 70.47 32.65
N THR A 236 -68.17 71.15 31.50
CA THR A 236 -67.43 70.77 30.29
C THR A 236 -65.92 70.79 30.52
N ILE A 237 -65.38 71.80 31.22
CA ILE A 237 -63.94 71.82 31.58
C ILE A 237 -63.57 70.61 32.46
N GLN A 238 -64.44 70.20 33.40
CA GLN A 238 -64.19 69.03 34.25
C GLN A 238 -64.16 67.72 33.43
N GLU A 239 -65.04 67.60 32.44
CA GLU A 239 -65.08 66.47 31.51
C GLU A 239 -63.80 66.44 30.65
N GLU A 240 -63.40 67.58 30.07
CA GLU A 240 -62.15 67.69 29.29
C GLU A 240 -60.91 67.34 30.12
N ILE A 241 -60.85 67.75 31.39
CA ILE A 241 -59.75 67.34 32.30
C ILE A 241 -59.70 65.82 32.47
N THR A 242 -60.86 65.18 32.60
CA THR A 242 -60.95 63.72 32.73
C THR A 242 -60.45 63.03 31.46
N ASN A 243 -60.88 63.53 30.29
CA ASN A 243 -60.42 63.04 28.99
C ASN A 243 -58.90 63.19 28.83
N VAL A 244 -58.31 64.31 29.25
CA VAL A 244 -56.85 64.52 29.20
C VAL A 244 -56.13 63.51 30.10
N ASN A 245 -56.63 63.26 31.31
CA ASN A 245 -56.03 62.27 32.22
C ASN A 245 -56.05 60.86 31.62
N ASP A 246 -57.17 60.43 31.02
CA ASP A 246 -57.29 59.13 30.35
C ASP A 246 -56.26 58.97 29.21
N VAL A 247 -56.06 60.03 28.41
CA VAL A 247 -55.05 60.04 27.33
C VAL A 247 -53.63 59.96 27.90
N VAL A 248 -53.35 60.63 29.02
CA VAL A 248 -52.03 60.57 29.67
C VAL A 248 -51.77 59.19 30.26
N ASP A 249 -52.76 58.54 30.87
CA ASP A 249 -52.64 57.18 31.38
C ASP A 249 -52.39 56.16 30.25
N GLU A 250 -53.09 56.30 29.12
CA GLU A 250 -52.82 55.49 27.94
C GLU A 250 -51.38 55.71 27.40
N SER A 251 -50.93 56.97 27.42
CA SER A 251 -49.56 57.33 27.04
C SER A 251 -48.52 56.72 27.98
N ALA A 252 -48.77 56.70 29.29
CA ALA A 252 -47.90 56.06 30.27
C ALA A 252 -47.76 54.55 30.00
N ALA A 253 -48.85 53.86 29.66
CA ALA A 253 -48.81 52.45 29.27
C ALA A 253 -48.03 52.21 27.95
N LYS A 254 -48.13 53.13 26.98
CA LYS A 254 -47.31 53.09 25.74
C LYS A 254 -45.82 53.30 26.04
N VAL A 255 -45.49 54.24 26.90
CA VAL A 255 -44.13 54.53 27.38
C VAL A 255 -43.52 53.31 28.07
N GLN A 256 -44.23 52.68 29.00
CA GLN A 256 -43.74 51.50 29.71
C GLN A 256 -43.44 50.34 28.75
N ARG A 257 -44.31 50.11 27.76
CA ARG A 257 -44.03 49.14 26.68
C ARG A 257 -42.79 49.53 25.87
N GLY A 258 -42.61 50.81 25.55
CA GLY A 258 -41.42 51.33 24.87
C GLY A 258 -40.12 50.99 25.61
N VAL A 259 -40.08 51.23 26.92
CA VAL A 259 -38.92 50.87 27.77
C VAL A 259 -38.62 49.37 27.70
N GLN A 260 -39.65 48.53 27.82
CA GLN A 260 -39.48 47.08 27.81
C GLN A 260 -38.94 46.58 26.46
N VAL A 261 -39.43 47.13 25.34
CA VAL A 261 -38.92 46.83 24.00
C VAL A 261 -37.45 47.28 23.87
N SER A 262 -37.11 48.51 24.27
CA SER A 262 -35.73 49.03 24.23
C SER A 262 -34.76 48.16 25.04
N LYS A 263 -35.18 47.68 26.21
CA LYS A 263 -34.38 46.74 27.02
C LYS A 263 -34.15 45.42 26.28
N GLY A 264 -35.20 44.85 25.67
CA GLY A 264 -35.09 43.61 24.89
C GLY A 264 -34.14 43.75 23.69
N ILE A 265 -34.11 44.92 23.02
CA ILE A 265 -33.14 45.18 21.96
C ILE A 265 -31.71 45.20 22.53
N GLY A 266 -31.51 45.80 23.71
CA GLY A 266 -30.21 45.81 24.39
C GLY A 266 -29.68 44.41 24.71
N GLU A 267 -30.54 43.52 25.20
CA GLU A 267 -30.20 42.10 25.45
C GLU A 267 -29.84 41.36 24.15
N ASN A 268 -30.61 41.58 23.07
CA ASN A 268 -30.32 41.00 21.77
C ASN A 268 -28.98 41.47 21.19
N LEU A 269 -28.61 42.75 21.38
CA LEU A 269 -27.31 43.26 20.95
C LEU A 269 -26.15 42.65 21.74
N GLU A 270 -26.32 42.33 23.03
CA GLU A 270 -25.30 41.59 23.78
C GLU A 270 -25.12 40.16 23.26
N ASN A 271 -26.23 39.47 22.94
CA ASN A 271 -26.16 38.14 22.32
C ASN A 271 -25.44 38.19 20.97
N ILE A 272 -25.76 39.17 20.12
CA ILE A 272 -25.08 39.38 18.84
C ILE A 272 -23.58 39.65 19.07
N SER A 273 -23.22 40.49 20.05
CA SER A 273 -21.82 40.74 20.42
C SER A 273 -21.09 39.46 20.82
N SER A 274 -21.71 38.59 21.61
CA SER A 274 -21.14 37.30 21.99
C SER A 274 -20.89 36.40 20.78
N SER A 275 -21.88 36.28 19.88
CA SER A 275 -21.72 35.48 18.66
C SER A 275 -20.59 35.98 17.78
N PHE A 276 -20.42 37.31 17.65
CA PHE A 276 -19.28 37.87 16.93
C PHE A 276 -17.94 37.54 17.60
N ARG A 277 -17.84 37.58 18.94
CA ARG A 277 -16.61 37.15 19.64
C ARG A 277 -16.25 35.70 19.34
N GLU A 278 -17.23 34.80 19.29
CA GLU A 278 -17.01 33.40 18.91
C GLU A 278 -16.51 33.25 17.47
N VAL A 279 -17.09 34.00 16.53
CA VAL A 279 -16.62 34.03 15.14
C VAL A 279 -15.17 34.53 15.04
N LEU A 280 -14.78 35.49 15.89
CA LEU A 280 -13.42 36.01 15.92
C LEU A 280 -12.42 34.94 16.41
N ASP A 281 -12.76 34.24 17.49
CA ASP A 281 -11.94 33.13 18.02
C ASP A 281 -11.78 32.01 16.98
N MET A 282 -12.88 31.65 16.31
CA MET A 282 -12.86 30.66 15.24
C MET A 282 -11.99 31.10 14.06
N SER A 283 -12.02 32.37 13.68
CA SER A 283 -11.15 32.93 12.63
C SER A 283 -9.66 32.83 13.01
N MET A 284 -9.30 33.18 14.26
CA MET A 284 -7.92 33.04 14.74
C MET A 284 -7.46 31.58 14.73
N LYS A 285 -8.35 30.65 15.11
CA LYS A 285 -8.06 29.22 15.06
C LYS A 285 -7.84 28.73 13.63
N ILE A 286 -8.63 29.20 12.66
CA ILE A 286 -8.45 28.88 11.24
C ILE A 286 -7.06 29.34 10.77
N ILE A 287 -6.66 30.57 11.10
CA ILE A 287 -5.32 31.08 10.73
C ILE A 287 -4.21 30.17 11.27
N SER A 288 -4.28 29.78 12.55
CA SER A 288 -3.29 28.88 13.16
C SER A 288 -3.26 27.49 12.54
N LEU A 289 -4.43 26.93 12.20
CA LEU A 289 -4.52 25.65 11.48
C LEU A 289 -3.93 25.77 10.07
N SER A 290 -4.23 26.84 9.36
CA SER A 290 -3.69 27.13 8.03
C SER A 290 -2.16 27.26 8.04
N GLU A 291 -1.56 27.81 9.12
CA GLU A 291 -0.10 27.80 9.27
C GLU A 291 0.46 26.38 9.41
N SER A 292 -0.18 25.55 10.23
CA SER A 292 0.22 24.15 10.40
C SER A 292 0.06 23.34 9.11
N GLU A 293 -1.05 23.53 8.37
CA GLU A 293 -1.28 22.91 7.07
C GLU A 293 -0.23 23.33 6.04
N SER A 294 0.22 24.59 6.06
CA SER A 294 1.30 25.07 5.19
C SER A 294 2.62 24.37 5.49
N GLU A 295 2.93 24.16 6.77
CA GLU A 295 4.11 23.39 7.17
C GLU A 295 4.04 21.95 6.68
N TYR A 296 2.91 21.26 6.88
CA TYR A 296 2.72 19.90 6.38
C TYR A 296 2.80 19.81 4.87
N ALA A 297 2.22 20.75 4.13
CA ALA A 297 2.31 20.79 2.67
C ALA A 297 3.77 20.92 2.20
N ASN A 298 4.56 21.77 2.86
CA ASN A 298 6.00 21.90 2.58
C ASN A 298 6.78 20.62 2.93
N GLN A 299 6.44 19.94 4.02
CA GLN A 299 7.03 18.65 4.37
C GLN A 299 6.74 17.58 3.30
N ILE A 300 5.49 17.51 2.81
CA ILE A 300 5.11 16.60 1.73
C ILE A 300 5.91 16.90 0.45
N ALA A 301 6.07 18.18 0.09
CA ALA A 301 6.91 18.55 -1.04
C ALA A 301 8.37 18.09 -0.87
N GLY A 302 8.92 18.25 0.35
CA GLY A 302 10.25 17.78 0.71
C GLY A 302 10.41 16.26 0.60
N GLU A 303 9.45 15.49 1.11
CA GLU A 303 9.46 14.02 0.99
C GLU A 303 9.33 13.59 -0.48
N MET A 304 8.48 14.24 -1.26
CA MET A 304 8.35 13.94 -2.69
C MET A 304 9.65 14.19 -3.47
N SER A 305 10.41 15.22 -3.12
CA SER A 305 11.75 15.44 -3.70
C SER A 305 12.74 14.32 -3.34
N LYS A 306 12.64 13.73 -2.15
CA LYS A 306 13.44 12.53 -1.78
C LYS A 306 13.02 11.32 -2.62
N VAL A 307 11.72 11.12 -2.84
CA VAL A 307 11.21 10.03 -3.68
C VAL A 307 11.67 10.22 -5.13
N GLU A 308 11.61 11.44 -5.68
CA GLU A 308 12.14 11.76 -7.01
C GLU A 308 13.62 11.35 -7.16
N LYS A 309 14.45 11.67 -6.16
CA LYS A 309 15.86 11.27 -6.15
C LYS A 309 16.04 9.75 -6.09
N LEU A 310 15.19 9.04 -5.33
CA LEU A 310 15.20 7.58 -5.28
C LEU A 310 14.82 6.96 -6.62
N VAL A 311 13.80 7.50 -7.30
CA VAL A 311 13.40 7.04 -8.65
C VAL A 311 14.53 7.28 -9.65
N GLY A 312 15.18 8.45 -9.61
CA GLY A 312 16.35 8.73 -10.44
C GLY A 312 17.50 7.73 -10.21
N THR A 313 17.77 7.39 -8.95
CA THR A 313 18.76 6.34 -8.60
C THR A 313 18.32 4.96 -9.10
N ASN A 314 17.02 4.65 -9.01
CA ASN A 314 16.47 3.38 -9.48
C ASN A 314 16.57 3.25 -11.00
N ALA A 315 16.35 4.34 -11.76
CA ALA A 315 16.54 4.36 -13.20
C ALA A 315 17.99 4.02 -13.58
N THR A 316 18.99 4.62 -12.91
CA THR A 316 20.40 4.26 -13.12
C THR A 316 20.68 2.79 -12.82
N ARG A 317 20.08 2.23 -11.77
CA ARG A 317 20.23 0.80 -11.45
C ARG A 317 19.61 -0.10 -12.51
N VAL A 318 18.47 0.28 -13.09
CA VAL A 318 17.85 -0.46 -14.20
C VAL A 318 18.78 -0.49 -15.42
N ASP A 319 19.44 0.63 -15.73
CA ASP A 319 20.44 0.69 -16.80
C ASP A 319 21.64 -0.23 -16.52
N GLU A 320 22.17 -0.24 -15.29
CA GLU A 320 23.28 -1.10 -14.86
C GLU A 320 22.94 -2.60 -14.94
N VAL A 321 21.72 -2.98 -14.52
CA VAL A 321 21.25 -4.37 -14.63
C VAL A 321 21.09 -4.74 -16.11
N THR A 322 20.52 -3.86 -16.92
CA THR A 322 20.36 -4.09 -18.36
C THR A 322 21.72 -4.31 -19.05
N ALA A 323 22.73 -3.49 -18.73
CA ALA A 323 24.09 -3.70 -19.22
C ALA A 323 24.70 -5.03 -18.76
N SER A 324 24.43 -5.44 -17.51
CA SER A 324 24.88 -6.72 -16.96
C SER A 324 24.24 -7.92 -17.66
N VAL A 325 22.96 -7.82 -18.03
CA VAL A 325 22.25 -8.84 -18.82
C VAL A 325 22.85 -9.00 -20.20
N PHE A 326 23.20 -7.90 -20.88
CA PHE A 326 23.89 -7.97 -22.17
C PHE A 326 25.27 -8.65 -22.05
N LYS A 327 26.05 -8.30 -21.03
CA LYS A 327 27.33 -8.95 -20.78
C LYS A 327 27.18 -10.44 -20.45
N GLN A 328 26.14 -10.82 -19.71
CA GLN A 328 25.83 -12.21 -19.41
C GLN A 328 25.48 -13.00 -20.67
N LYS A 329 24.71 -12.40 -21.58
CA LYS A 329 24.40 -12.99 -22.89
C LYS A 329 25.66 -13.27 -23.71
N ASP A 330 26.60 -12.33 -23.75
CA ASP A 330 27.89 -12.51 -24.45
C ASP A 330 28.69 -13.68 -23.85
N ASN A 331 28.79 -13.74 -22.51
CA ASN A 331 29.47 -14.85 -21.83
C ASN A 331 28.79 -16.20 -22.10
N VAL A 332 27.46 -16.25 -22.15
CA VAL A 332 26.70 -17.47 -22.45
C VAL A 332 26.99 -17.95 -23.88
N GLN A 333 27.13 -17.01 -24.83
CA GLN A 333 27.51 -17.35 -26.21
C GLN A 333 28.92 -17.93 -26.27
N GLU A 334 29.90 -17.36 -25.56
CA GLU A 334 31.26 -17.91 -25.49
C GLU A 334 31.28 -19.33 -24.89
N ILE A 335 30.50 -19.57 -23.82
CA ILE A 335 30.36 -20.90 -23.21
C ILE A 335 29.70 -21.89 -24.18
N ALA A 336 28.74 -21.44 -24.99
CA ALA A 336 28.11 -22.27 -26.02
C ALA A 336 29.11 -22.72 -27.08
N GLU A 337 29.94 -21.80 -27.58
CA GLU A 337 31.00 -22.15 -28.52
C GLU A 337 32.01 -23.13 -27.91
N MET A 338 32.40 -22.92 -26.65
CA MET A 338 33.28 -23.83 -25.92
C MET A 338 32.66 -25.23 -25.76
N SER A 339 31.37 -25.30 -25.45
CA SER A 339 30.65 -26.57 -25.32
C SER A 339 30.64 -27.35 -26.63
N ILE A 340 30.37 -26.68 -27.76
CA ILE A 340 30.41 -27.32 -29.09
C ILE A 340 31.81 -27.90 -29.36
N ARG A 341 32.87 -27.13 -29.12
CA ARG A 341 34.26 -27.60 -29.31
C ARG A 341 34.62 -28.78 -28.41
N LEU A 342 34.16 -28.78 -27.15
CA LEU A 342 34.35 -29.91 -26.23
C LEU A 342 33.63 -31.17 -26.73
N ASN A 343 32.40 -31.01 -27.22
CA ASN A 343 31.64 -32.13 -27.80
C ASN A 343 32.36 -32.71 -29.02
N GLU A 344 32.80 -31.86 -29.95
CA GLU A 344 33.55 -32.27 -31.14
C GLU A 344 34.85 -32.98 -30.78
N ALA A 345 35.62 -32.43 -29.84
CA ALA A 345 36.85 -33.05 -29.34
C ALA A 345 36.58 -34.44 -28.74
N SER A 346 35.49 -34.57 -27.97
CA SER A 346 35.06 -35.86 -27.46
C SER A 346 34.64 -36.83 -28.56
N GLN A 347 33.86 -36.40 -29.55
CA GLN A 347 33.45 -37.26 -30.64
C GLN A 347 34.65 -37.76 -31.45
N ASN A 348 35.63 -36.89 -31.70
CA ASN A 348 36.88 -37.25 -32.36
C ASN A 348 37.69 -38.28 -31.54
N LEU A 349 37.81 -38.08 -30.23
CA LEU A 349 38.45 -39.05 -29.35
C LEU A 349 37.70 -40.39 -29.35
N THR A 350 36.37 -40.37 -29.31
CA THR A 350 35.53 -41.57 -29.40
C THR A 350 35.73 -42.29 -30.74
N GLY A 351 35.83 -41.54 -31.85
CA GLY A 351 36.02 -42.07 -33.19
C GLY A 351 37.41 -42.69 -33.44
N LEU A 352 38.42 -42.35 -32.62
CA LEU A 352 39.72 -43.05 -32.63
C LEU A 352 39.64 -44.47 -32.05
N PHE A 353 38.52 -44.84 -31.42
CA PHE A 353 38.26 -46.20 -30.94
C PHE A 353 37.44 -46.98 -31.97
N ASP A 354 38.04 -48.03 -32.52
CA ASP A 354 37.31 -48.96 -33.38
C ASP A 354 36.44 -49.88 -32.51
N SER A 355 35.12 -49.64 -32.52
CA SER A 355 34.13 -50.40 -31.73
C SER A 355 34.05 -51.88 -32.14
N THR A 356 34.62 -52.25 -33.29
CA THR A 356 34.62 -53.62 -33.79
C THR A 356 35.54 -54.55 -32.99
N GLU A 357 36.67 -54.08 -32.45
CA GLU A 357 37.57 -54.93 -31.65
C GLU A 357 37.00 -55.23 -30.26
N LEU A 358 36.29 -54.28 -29.65
CA LEU A 358 35.61 -54.48 -28.37
C LEU A 358 34.43 -55.46 -28.51
N THR A 359 33.60 -55.30 -29.54
CA THR A 359 32.40 -56.14 -29.73
C THR A 359 32.77 -57.59 -30.08
N ALA A 360 33.88 -57.80 -30.80
CA ALA A 360 34.37 -59.13 -31.16
C ALA A 360 34.92 -59.94 -29.98
N LEU A 361 35.36 -59.30 -28.89
CA LEU A 361 35.91 -59.96 -27.70
C LEU A 361 34.83 -60.55 -26.76
N PHE A 362 33.56 -60.17 -26.92
CA PHE A 362 32.51 -60.50 -25.94
C PHE A 362 31.36 -61.37 -26.45
N THR A 363 31.47 -61.92 -27.67
CA THR A 363 30.49 -62.88 -28.21
C THR A 363 30.67 -64.28 -27.61
N ASP A 364 30.13 -64.48 -26.42
CA ASP A 364 29.79 -65.81 -25.90
C ASP A 364 28.33 -65.77 -25.39
N ASN A 365 27.40 -66.29 -26.20
CA ASN A 365 25.98 -65.90 -26.20
C ASN A 365 25.05 -66.83 -25.42
N GLY A 366 25.54 -67.86 -24.72
CA GLY A 366 24.66 -68.82 -24.02
C GLY A 366 24.39 -68.50 -22.54
N GLU A 367 25.44 -68.18 -21.79
CA GLU A 367 25.37 -68.06 -20.32
C GLU A 367 25.03 -66.64 -19.84
N LYS A 368 25.27 -65.64 -20.69
CA LYS A 368 25.10 -64.21 -20.37
C LYS A 368 23.64 -63.78 -20.31
N GLU A 369 22.80 -64.21 -21.25
CA GLU A 369 21.37 -63.82 -21.30
C GLU A 369 20.60 -64.26 -20.05
N LYS A 370 20.89 -65.48 -19.54
CA LYS A 370 20.26 -66.00 -18.33
C LYS A 370 20.63 -65.17 -17.10
N LYS A 371 21.92 -64.80 -16.95
CA LYS A 371 22.42 -63.97 -15.85
C LYS A 371 21.87 -62.54 -15.91
N ILE A 372 21.76 -61.96 -17.10
CA ILE A 372 21.12 -60.64 -17.29
C ILE A 372 19.64 -60.69 -16.85
N GLY A 373 18.90 -61.73 -17.23
CA GLY A 373 17.51 -61.93 -16.80
C GLY A 373 17.36 -62.08 -15.28
N GLU A 374 18.28 -62.80 -14.62
CA GLU A 374 18.32 -62.93 -13.16
C GLU A 374 18.60 -61.57 -12.49
N MET A 375 19.51 -60.77 -13.02
CA MET A 375 19.81 -59.44 -12.48
C MET A 375 18.65 -58.44 -12.64
N PHE A 376 17.91 -58.49 -13.75
CA PHE A 376 16.67 -57.69 -13.89
C PHE A 376 15.66 -58.00 -12.79
N LYS A 377 15.47 -59.29 -12.48
CA LYS A 377 14.55 -59.69 -11.42
C LYS A 377 14.96 -59.10 -10.07
N VAL A 378 16.25 -59.16 -9.75
CA VAL A 378 16.78 -58.64 -8.48
C VAL A 378 16.69 -57.12 -8.40
N ILE A 379 16.98 -56.38 -9.49
CA ILE A 379 16.82 -54.92 -9.52
C ILE A 379 15.34 -54.51 -9.44
N ARG A 380 14.43 -55.25 -10.08
CA ARG A 380 12.99 -55.01 -9.94
C ARG A 380 12.49 -55.27 -8.52
N GLU A 381 12.99 -56.29 -7.83
CA GLU A 381 12.66 -56.51 -6.42
C GLU A 381 13.15 -55.35 -5.54
N LEU A 382 14.31 -54.76 -5.88
CA LEU A 382 14.83 -53.58 -5.20
C LEU A 382 13.92 -52.35 -5.37
N THR A 383 13.30 -52.13 -6.53
CA THR A 383 12.39 -50.99 -6.75
C THR A 383 11.07 -51.09 -5.98
N LEU A 384 10.73 -52.26 -5.44
CA LEU A 384 9.52 -52.49 -4.63
C LEU A 384 9.72 -52.17 -3.14
N ILE A 385 10.95 -51.91 -2.69
CA ILE A 385 11.23 -51.59 -1.29
C ILE A 385 10.65 -50.21 -0.94
N PRO A 386 9.86 -50.05 0.13
CA PRO A 386 9.21 -48.78 0.46
C PRO A 386 10.17 -47.57 0.52
N GLY A 387 11.33 -47.73 1.16
CA GLY A 387 12.33 -46.64 1.23
C GLY A 387 13.00 -46.30 -0.11
N ILE A 388 12.95 -47.21 -1.10
CA ILE A 388 13.37 -46.93 -2.48
C ILE A 388 12.28 -46.15 -3.23
N GLN A 389 11.01 -46.49 -3.00
CA GLN A 389 9.86 -45.78 -3.57
C GLN A 389 9.64 -44.39 -2.95
N GLU A 390 10.27 -44.11 -1.81
CA GLU A 390 10.23 -42.83 -1.11
C GLU A 390 11.48 -41.98 -1.37
N ILE A 391 12.42 -42.47 -2.19
CA ILE A 391 13.68 -41.78 -2.54
C ILE A 391 14.55 -41.50 -1.29
N ASP A 392 14.51 -42.39 -0.29
CA ASP A 392 15.33 -42.26 0.92
C ASP A 392 16.79 -42.61 0.62
N LYS A 393 17.65 -41.59 0.62
CA LYS A 393 19.08 -41.72 0.32
C LYS A 393 19.81 -42.77 1.16
N ASN A 394 19.44 -42.95 2.43
CA ASN A 394 20.09 -43.92 3.31
C ASN A 394 19.67 -45.35 2.96
N VAL A 395 18.38 -45.57 2.70
CA VAL A 395 17.85 -46.88 2.30
C VAL A 395 18.39 -47.28 0.94
N HIS A 396 18.44 -46.35 -0.02
CA HIS A 396 19.08 -46.55 -1.32
C HIS A 396 20.52 -47.03 -1.15
N ARG A 397 21.33 -46.32 -0.35
CA ARG A 397 22.73 -46.68 -0.11
C ARG A 397 22.90 -48.03 0.57
N GLU A 398 22.12 -48.32 1.61
CA GLU A 398 22.20 -49.58 2.35
C GLU A 398 21.87 -50.78 1.46
N LYS A 399 20.72 -50.73 0.77
CA LYS A 399 20.24 -51.85 -0.04
C LYS A 399 21.07 -52.07 -1.29
N MET A 400 21.51 -51.00 -1.96
CA MET A 400 22.42 -51.11 -3.09
C MET A 400 23.78 -51.67 -2.68
N LYS A 401 24.32 -51.29 -1.51
CA LYS A 401 25.58 -51.84 -1.00
C LYS A 401 25.46 -53.33 -0.67
N GLN A 402 24.33 -53.74 -0.06
CA GLN A 402 24.03 -55.14 0.22
C GLN A 402 23.94 -55.96 -1.07
N LEU A 403 23.25 -55.43 -2.08
CA LEU A 403 23.08 -56.09 -3.37
C LEU A 403 24.42 -56.23 -4.12
N LEU A 404 25.22 -55.16 -4.17
CA LEU A 404 26.53 -55.20 -4.82
C LEU A 404 27.49 -56.16 -4.11
N GLY A 405 27.49 -56.21 -2.77
CA GLY A 405 28.34 -57.11 -2.01
C GLY A 405 27.96 -58.59 -2.10
N GLY A 406 26.73 -58.90 -2.51
CA GLY A 406 26.22 -60.26 -2.70
C GLY A 406 26.29 -60.77 -4.15
N SER A 407 26.73 -59.94 -5.10
CA SER A 407 26.77 -60.28 -6.52
C SER A 407 28.21 -60.31 -7.04
N GLU A 408 28.64 -61.44 -7.59
CA GLU A 408 29.96 -61.56 -8.23
C GLU A 408 29.99 -60.88 -9.62
N PHE A 409 28.81 -60.68 -10.21
CA PHE A 409 28.59 -60.27 -11.60
C PHE A 409 28.27 -58.77 -11.77
N MET A 410 27.98 -58.06 -10.67
CA MET A 410 27.65 -56.62 -10.69
C MET A 410 28.89 -55.79 -10.35
N GLU A 411 29.20 -54.79 -11.17
CA GLU A 411 30.36 -53.90 -10.97
C GLU A 411 29.98 -52.59 -10.30
N ALA A 412 28.81 -52.06 -10.66
CA ALA A 412 28.30 -50.83 -10.11
C ALA A 412 26.77 -50.86 -10.06
N ILE A 413 26.20 -50.13 -9.13
CA ILE A 413 24.76 -49.92 -9.01
C ILE A 413 24.47 -48.49 -8.54
N TRP A 414 23.45 -47.88 -9.11
CA TRP A 414 23.07 -46.51 -8.80
C TRP A 414 21.57 -46.27 -8.94
N SER A 415 21.11 -45.16 -8.38
CA SER A 415 19.76 -44.65 -8.51
C SER A 415 19.75 -43.16 -8.79
N ASN A 416 18.77 -42.72 -9.58
CA ASN A 416 18.56 -41.33 -9.94
C ASN A 416 17.13 -40.91 -9.65
N ASP A 417 16.95 -39.63 -9.32
CA ASP A 417 15.62 -39.02 -9.26
C ASP A 417 15.07 -38.76 -10.68
N ALA A 418 13.81 -38.33 -10.77
CA ALA A 418 13.16 -38.01 -12.05
C ALA A 418 13.86 -36.90 -12.86
N LYS A 419 14.76 -36.12 -12.25
CA LYS A 419 15.57 -35.08 -12.92
C LYS A 419 16.97 -35.59 -13.33
N GLY A 420 17.26 -36.87 -13.12
CA GLY A 420 18.52 -37.53 -13.44
C GLY A 420 19.64 -37.33 -12.40
N ARG A 421 19.36 -36.68 -11.27
CA ARG A 421 20.35 -36.48 -10.20
C ARG A 421 20.56 -37.78 -9.44
N PHE A 422 21.82 -38.13 -9.18
CA PHE A 422 22.17 -39.33 -8.44
C PHE A 422 21.70 -39.25 -6.97
N ILE A 423 20.85 -40.19 -6.57
CA ILE A 423 20.44 -40.39 -5.18
C ILE A 423 21.54 -41.19 -4.47
N CYS A 424 21.99 -42.27 -5.12
CA CYS A 424 23.11 -43.10 -4.67
C CYS A 424 23.84 -43.71 -5.88
N SER A 425 25.16 -43.87 -5.78
CA SER A 425 25.99 -44.63 -6.71
C SER A 425 27.06 -45.37 -5.94
N ILE A 426 27.26 -46.64 -6.26
CA ILE A 426 28.30 -47.50 -5.67
C ILE A 426 28.97 -48.29 -6.81
N PRO A 427 30.25 -48.04 -7.13
CA PRO A 427 31.13 -46.97 -6.63
C PRO A 427 30.58 -45.56 -6.91
N GLU A 428 31.12 -44.55 -6.23
CA GLU A 428 30.68 -43.16 -6.40
C GLU A 428 30.93 -42.70 -7.84
N ALA A 429 29.86 -42.34 -8.57
CA ALA A 429 29.97 -41.96 -9.97
C ALA A 429 30.64 -40.58 -10.13
N GLY A 430 31.40 -40.41 -11.22
CA GLY A 430 31.81 -39.08 -11.68
C GLY A 430 30.57 -38.22 -12.00
N ILE A 431 30.70 -36.91 -11.77
CA ILE A 431 29.63 -35.88 -11.62
C ILE A 431 28.82 -35.61 -12.91
N ALA A 432 28.41 -36.63 -13.65
CA ALA A 432 27.55 -36.49 -14.83
C ALA A 432 26.08 -36.66 -14.42
N ASN A 433 25.17 -35.78 -14.84
CA ASN A 433 23.73 -36.01 -14.67
C ASN A 433 23.29 -37.22 -15.55
N ALA A 434 22.40 -38.08 -15.05
CA ALA A 434 21.91 -39.23 -15.82
C ALA A 434 20.91 -38.85 -16.91
N ASN A 435 20.32 -37.65 -16.87
CA ASN A 435 19.27 -37.20 -17.80
C ASN A 435 19.68 -37.25 -19.29
N VAL A 436 20.98 -37.22 -19.57
CA VAL A 436 21.53 -37.32 -20.92
C VAL A 436 21.71 -38.76 -21.42
N ARG A 437 21.67 -39.76 -20.54
CA ARG A 437 21.97 -41.16 -20.88
C ARG A 437 20.75 -41.90 -21.42
N GLU A 438 20.93 -42.69 -22.47
CA GLU A 438 19.86 -43.49 -23.10
C GLU A 438 19.14 -44.42 -22.13
N TRP A 439 19.89 -45.13 -21.26
CA TRP A 439 19.30 -46.02 -20.26
C TRP A 439 18.35 -45.28 -19.31
N PHE A 440 18.67 -44.03 -18.98
CA PHE A 440 17.84 -43.19 -18.10
C PHE A 440 16.60 -42.71 -18.83
N LYS A 441 16.76 -42.17 -20.05
CA LYS A 441 15.65 -41.68 -20.89
C LYS A 441 14.61 -42.79 -21.13
N LYS A 442 15.06 -44.00 -21.46
CA LYS A 442 14.23 -45.18 -21.70
C LYS A 442 13.52 -45.67 -20.43
N SER A 443 14.27 -45.77 -19.33
CA SER A 443 13.68 -46.19 -18.05
C SER A 443 12.69 -45.19 -17.48
N LEU A 444 12.91 -43.89 -17.68
CA LEU A 444 11.97 -42.85 -17.27
C LEU A 444 10.65 -42.89 -18.07
N GLN A 445 10.68 -43.42 -19.30
CA GLN A 445 9.48 -43.72 -20.10
C GLN A 445 8.76 -45.00 -19.65
N GLY A 446 9.35 -45.75 -18.70
CA GLY A 446 8.77 -46.97 -18.13
C GLY A 446 9.27 -48.26 -18.76
N GLU A 447 10.27 -48.20 -19.63
CA GLU A 447 10.86 -49.36 -20.31
C GLU A 447 12.07 -49.89 -19.54
N ASP A 448 12.22 -51.21 -19.44
CA ASP A 448 13.49 -51.80 -19.01
C ASP A 448 14.51 -51.67 -20.15
N PHE A 449 15.75 -51.33 -19.84
CA PHE A 449 16.78 -51.08 -20.85
C PHE A 449 18.03 -51.92 -20.63
N ILE A 450 18.63 -52.38 -21.73
CA ILE A 450 19.90 -53.12 -21.79
C ILE A 450 20.80 -52.42 -22.80
N SER A 451 22.02 -52.07 -22.39
CA SER A 451 23.01 -51.49 -23.31
C SER A 451 23.70 -52.57 -24.16
N GLN A 452 24.33 -52.14 -25.26
CA GLN A 452 25.41 -52.92 -25.85
C GLN A 452 26.61 -52.99 -24.88
N VAL A 453 27.56 -53.89 -25.13
CA VAL A 453 28.79 -53.96 -24.34
C VAL A 453 29.59 -52.68 -24.56
N TYR A 454 29.95 -52.00 -23.49
CA TYR A 454 30.78 -50.80 -23.52
C TYR A 454 31.71 -50.77 -22.31
N VAL A 455 32.66 -49.84 -22.27
CA VAL A 455 33.57 -49.71 -21.12
C VAL A 455 32.94 -48.80 -20.07
N SER A 456 32.70 -49.31 -18.86
CA SER A 456 32.15 -48.52 -17.75
C SER A 456 33.03 -47.31 -17.45
N ALA A 457 32.43 -46.14 -17.31
CA ALA A 457 33.11 -44.95 -16.83
C ALA A 457 33.50 -45.04 -15.34
N ILE A 458 32.94 -46.00 -14.60
CA ILE A 458 33.13 -46.19 -13.16
C ILE A 458 34.17 -47.29 -12.89
N SER A 459 33.97 -48.49 -13.46
CA SER A 459 34.87 -49.64 -13.23
C SER A 459 36.06 -49.69 -14.18
N LYS A 460 36.00 -48.97 -15.31
CA LYS A 460 36.95 -49.07 -16.45
C LYS A 460 37.04 -50.49 -17.03
N ASN A 461 36.03 -51.32 -16.82
CA ASN A 461 35.94 -52.65 -17.42
C ASN A 461 34.81 -52.69 -18.46
N PRO A 462 34.88 -53.60 -19.43
CA PRO A 462 33.76 -53.94 -20.31
C PRO A 462 32.54 -54.40 -19.48
N CYS A 463 31.42 -53.72 -19.67
CA CYS A 463 30.19 -53.96 -18.94
C CYS A 463 28.95 -53.85 -19.85
N ILE A 464 27.82 -54.37 -19.35
CA ILE A 464 26.48 -54.10 -19.86
C ILE A 464 25.72 -53.36 -18.77
N THR A 465 25.11 -52.23 -19.11
CA THR A 465 24.18 -51.55 -18.20
C THR A 465 22.78 -52.12 -18.37
N ILE A 466 22.16 -52.46 -17.26
CA ILE A 466 20.72 -52.69 -17.17
C ILE A 466 20.07 -51.60 -16.33
N SER A 467 18.85 -51.18 -16.68
CA SER A 467 18.12 -50.19 -15.90
C SER A 467 16.62 -50.42 -15.88
N VAL A 468 16.00 -50.01 -14.76
CA VAL A 468 14.59 -50.26 -14.43
C VAL A 468 13.98 -48.99 -13.80
N PRO A 469 12.72 -48.62 -14.13
CA PRO A 469 12.01 -47.51 -13.48
C PRO A 469 11.73 -47.75 -12.00
N ILE A 470 11.89 -46.71 -11.19
CA ILE A 470 11.35 -46.64 -9.82
C ILE A 470 9.94 -46.05 -9.90
N LYS A 471 8.95 -46.79 -9.41
CA LYS A 471 7.56 -46.32 -9.32
C LYS A 471 7.20 -46.02 -7.87
N SER A 472 6.52 -44.90 -7.64
CA SER A 472 5.93 -44.57 -6.35
C SER A 472 4.79 -45.53 -6.00
N LYS A 473 4.31 -45.49 -4.75
CA LYS A 473 3.11 -46.25 -4.34
C LYS A 473 1.85 -45.90 -5.16
N ALA A 474 1.82 -44.72 -5.78
CA ALA A 474 0.76 -44.27 -6.68
C ALA A 474 0.97 -44.70 -8.14
N GLY A 475 2.03 -45.46 -8.45
CA GLY A 475 2.34 -45.97 -9.78
C GLY A 475 3.08 -45.00 -10.71
N GLN A 476 3.37 -43.77 -10.26
CA GLN A 476 4.11 -42.78 -11.04
C GLN A 476 5.61 -43.10 -11.06
N ILE A 477 6.27 -42.96 -12.21
CA ILE A 477 7.73 -43.10 -12.30
C ILE A 477 8.38 -41.88 -11.65
N ILE A 478 9.21 -42.12 -10.64
CA ILE A 478 9.83 -41.10 -9.78
C ILE A 478 11.36 -41.13 -9.83
N GLY A 479 11.93 -42.11 -10.52
CA GLY A 479 13.37 -42.29 -10.64
C GLY A 479 13.72 -43.53 -11.45
N VAL A 480 15.01 -43.85 -11.51
CA VAL A 480 15.55 -45.00 -12.24
C VAL A 480 16.61 -45.67 -11.37
N ILE A 481 16.67 -47.00 -11.38
CA ILE A 481 17.82 -47.78 -10.89
C ILE A 481 18.57 -48.34 -12.08
N GLY A 482 19.88 -48.16 -12.10
CA GLY A 482 20.78 -48.76 -13.09
C GLY A 482 21.87 -49.59 -12.42
N ALA A 483 22.39 -50.59 -13.13
CA ALA A 483 23.55 -51.35 -12.71
C ALA A 483 24.42 -51.75 -13.90
N ASP A 484 25.74 -51.71 -13.70
CA ASP A 484 26.72 -52.25 -14.64
C ASP A 484 27.04 -53.70 -14.28
N LEU A 485 26.94 -54.59 -15.26
CA LEU A 485 27.23 -56.01 -15.16
C LEU A 485 28.53 -56.35 -15.88
N LYS A 486 29.36 -57.21 -15.28
CA LYS A 486 30.60 -57.73 -15.89
C LYS A 486 30.28 -58.52 -17.16
N VAL A 487 31.13 -58.38 -18.18
CA VAL A 487 30.98 -59.07 -19.48
C VAL A 487 32.14 -60.01 -19.76
#